data_AF-A0A7Y3I3D0-F1
#
_entry.id   AF-A0A7Y3I3D0-F1
#
_cell.length_a   1.000
_cell.length_b   1.000
_cell.length_c   1.000
_cell.angle_alpha   90.00
_cell.angle_beta   90.00
_cell.angle_gamma   90.00
#
_symmetry.space_group_name_H-M   'P 1'
#
loop_
_entity.id
_entity.type
_entity.pdbx_description
1 polymer ?
#
loop_
_entity_poly.entity_id
_entity_poly.type
_entity_poly.pdbx_seq_one_letter_code
_entity_poly.pdbx_strand_id
1 'polypeptide(L)' 'IARVEEPWFEVALIPTTRALTTLGHAAVGAELNLETDCIARTVVTWLRQQWHRKAGGSEDR' A
#
# COMPACT_ATOMS: atom_id res chain seq x y z
N ILE A 1 4.35 6.63 -3.96
CA ILE A 1 4.85 6.66 -2.57
C ILE A 1 6.27 7.19 -2.62
N ALA A 2 6.58 8.24 -1.86
CA ALA A 2 7.90 8.88 -1.86
C ALA A 2 8.82 8.30 -0.77
N ARG A 3 8.25 7.97 0.40
CA ARG A 3 8.94 7.35 1.54
C ARG A 3 7.94 6.53 2.37
N VAL A 4 8.43 5.47 3.01
CA VAL A 4 7.65 4.61 3.93
C VAL A 4 8.44 4.43 5.21
N GLU A 5 7.81 4.70 6.35
CA GLU A 5 8.32 4.44 7.69
C GLU A 5 7.19 3.87 8.56
N GLU A 6 7.49 3.27 9.71
CA GLU A 6 6.44 2.86 10.62
C GLU A 6 6.17 4.01 11.62
N PRO A 7 4.92 4.50 11.77
CA PRO A 7 3.65 4.01 11.19
C PRO A 7 3.10 4.83 10.00
N TRP A 8 3.92 5.56 9.24
CA TRP A 8 3.47 6.57 8.26
C TRP A 8 4.18 6.51 6.90
N PHE A 9 3.58 7.12 5.87
CA PHE A 9 4.23 7.25 4.56
C PHE A 9 4.05 8.65 3.98
N GLU A 10 4.93 9.03 3.06
CA GLU A 10 4.93 10.33 2.37
C GLU A 10 4.53 10.18 0.90
N VAL A 11 3.89 11.23 0.38
CA VAL A 11 3.56 11.39 -1.04
C VAL A 11 3.97 12.78 -1.52
N ALA A 12 4.44 12.86 -2.77
CA ALA A 12 4.68 14.13 -3.43
C ALA A 12 3.46 14.50 -4.28
N LEU A 13 2.98 15.74 -4.15
CA LEU A 13 1.92 16.28 -5.01
C LEU A 13 2.53 17.17 -6.09
N ILE A 14 2.25 16.84 -7.35
CA ILE A 14 2.54 17.73 -8.48
C ILE A 14 1.53 18.91 -8.50
N PRO A 15 1.86 20.04 -9.15
CA PRO A 15 0.99 21.23 -9.14
C PRO A 15 -0.44 20.96 -9.57
N THR A 16 -0.65 20.19 -10.64
CA THR A 16 -1.98 19.88 -11.16
C THR A 16 -2.84 19.10 -10.17
N THR A 17 -2.29 18.06 -9.52
CA THR A 17 -3.02 17.28 -8.50
C THR A 17 -3.37 18.14 -7.30
N ARG A 18 -2.43 18.98 -6.84
CA ARG A 18 -2.67 19.92 -5.73
C ARG A 18 -3.80 20.91 -6.05
N ALA A 19 -3.84 21.42 -7.28
CA ALA A 19 -4.82 22.41 -7.70
C ALA A 19 -6.21 21.81 -8.01
N LEU A 20 -6.26 20.61 -8.59
CA LEU A 20 -7.51 20.02 -9.11
C LEU A 20 -8.15 18.97 -8.19
N THR A 21 -7.60 18.71 -7.01
CA THR A 21 -8.15 17.74 -6.05
C THR A 21 -8.31 18.36 -4.66
N THR A 22 -9.00 17.67 -3.77
CA THR A 22 -9.17 18.10 -2.37
C THR A 22 -7.88 17.97 -1.55
N LEU A 23 -6.88 17.21 -2.02
CA LEU A 23 -5.63 16.96 -1.30
C LEU A 23 -4.81 18.24 -1.07
N GLY A 24 -4.91 19.24 -1.95
CA GLY A 24 -4.21 20.52 -1.78
C GLY A 24 -4.72 21.37 -0.61
N HIS A 25 -5.91 21.04 -0.08
CA HIS A 25 -6.58 21.76 1.01
C HIS A 25 -6.73 20.91 2.27
N ALA A 26 -6.24 19.66 2.27
CA ALA A 26 -6.32 18.79 3.44
C ALA A 26 -5.47 19.35 4.59
N ALA A 27 -6.10 19.56 5.74
CA ALA A 27 -5.43 20.02 6.95
C ALA A 27 -4.81 18.84 7.71
N VAL A 28 -3.86 19.14 8.60
CA VAL A 28 -3.34 18.15 9.55
C VAL A 28 -4.49 17.59 10.40
N GLY A 29 -4.55 16.26 10.51
CA GLY A 29 -5.63 15.55 11.21
C GLY A 29 -6.87 15.27 10.37
N ALA A 30 -6.93 15.72 9.11
CA ALA A 30 -8.00 15.34 8.20
C ALA A 30 -7.98 13.83 7.93
N GLU A 31 -9.13 13.18 8.06
CA GLU A 31 -9.30 11.80 7.64
C GLU A 31 -9.39 11.71 6.12
N LEU A 32 -8.65 10.77 5.54
CA LEU A 32 -8.59 10.54 4.10
C LEU A 32 -8.91 9.08 3.80
N ASN A 33 -9.54 8.86 2.64
CA ASN A 33 -9.72 7.51 2.13
C ASN A 33 -8.36 6.95 1.69
N LEU A 34 -7.98 5.81 2.26
CA LEU A 34 -6.78 5.09 1.88
C LEU A 34 -7.16 3.79 1.17
N GLU A 35 -6.77 3.68 -0.09
CA GLU A 35 -6.92 2.46 -0.88
C GLU A 35 -5.54 1.92 -1.27
N THR A 36 -5.31 0.64 -1.04
CA THR A 36 -4.09 -0.05 -1.47
C THR A 36 -4.19 -0.46 -2.93
N ASP A 37 -3.07 -0.46 -3.64
CA ASP A 37 -3.00 -0.99 -5.00
C ASP A 37 -3.50 -2.45 -5.09
N CYS A 38 -4.39 -2.70 -6.03
CA CYS A 38 -5.05 -4.00 -6.19
C CYS A 38 -4.10 -5.09 -6.69
N ILE A 39 -3.09 -4.75 -7.49
CA ILE A 39 -2.05 -5.66 -7.97
C ILE A 39 -1.15 -6.05 -6.80
N ALA A 40 -0.69 -5.07 -6.01
CA ALA A 40 0.11 -5.33 -4.82
C ALA A 40 -0.62 -6.28 -3.85
N ARG A 41 -1.90 -6.03 -3.56
CA ARG A 41 -2.74 -6.92 -2.74
C ARG A 41 -2.80 -8.34 -3.32
N THR A 42 -3.00 -8.46 -4.62
CA THR A 42 -3.11 -9.75 -5.31
C THR A 42 -1.79 -10.52 -5.23
N VAL A 43 -0.66 -9.86 -5.51
CA VAL A 43 0.69 -10.45 -5.45
C VAL A 43 1.00 -10.91 -4.02
N VAL A 44 0.77 -10.07 -3.02
CA VAL A 44 0.99 -10.43 -1.60
C VAL A 44 0.12 -11.62 -1.20
N THR A 45 -1.15 -11.63 -1.60
CA THR A 45 -2.06 -12.74 -1.30
C THR A 45 -1.58 -14.04 -1.94
N TRP A 46 -1.19 -14.00 -3.22
CA TRP A 46 -0.66 -15.16 -3.91
C TRP A 46 0.64 -15.67 -3.29
N LEU A 47 1.58 -14.77 -2.95
CA LEU A 47 2.85 -15.13 -2.29
C LEU A 47 2.61 -15.79 -0.95
N ARG A 48 1.67 -15.28 -0.13
CA ARG A 48 1.28 -15.91 1.14
C ARG A 48 0.76 -17.34 0.91
N GLN A 49 -0.10 -17.55 -0.07
CA GLN A 49 -0.63 -18.88 -0.38
C GLN A 49 0.46 -19.86 -0.87
N GLN A 50 1.41 -19.39 -1.70
CA GLN A 50 2.55 -20.20 -2.13
C GLN A 50 3.45 -20.58 -0.96
N TRP A 51 3.68 -19.65 -0.03
CA TRP A 51 4.46 -19.91 1.18
C TRP A 51 3.82 -21.03 2.00
N HIS A 52 2.51 -21.01 2.20
CA HIS A 52 1.79 -22.08 2.88
C HIS A 52 1.87 -23.43 2.15
N ARG A 53 1.78 -23.45 0.82
CA ARG A 53 1.97 -24.68 0.02
C ARG A 53 3.37 -25.26 0.21
N LYS A 54 4.40 -24.42 0.20
CA LYS A 54 5.79 -24.85 0.31
C LYS A 54 6.13 -25.32 1.73
N ALA A 55 5.59 -24.66 2.76
CA ALA A 55 5.77 -25.03 4.16
C ALA A 55 5.09 -26.37 4.53
N GLY A 56 4.07 -26.79 3.78
CA GLY A 56 3.42 -28.10 3.96
C GLY A 56 4.01 -29.24 3.12
N GLY A 57 5.08 -29.01 2.35
CA GLY A 57 5.62 -29.96 1.37
C GLY A 57 7.03 -30.48 1.66
N SER A 58 7.60 -30.18 2.84
CA SER A 58 8.97 -30.56 3.22
C SER A 58 9.05 -31.43 4.47
N GLU A 59 8.01 -32.20 4.79
CA GLU A 59 7.99 -33.15 5.92
C GLU A 59 7.73 -34.60 5.47
N ASP A 60 7.91 -34.92 4.18
CA ASP A 60 7.65 -36.26 3.64
C ASP A 60 8.76 -36.75 2.69
N ARG A 61 10.02 -36.61 3.12
CA ARG A 61 11.17 -37.36 2.60
C ARG A 61 12.19 -37.64 3.71
#